data_AF-A0A8S9WHQ4-F1
#
_entry.id   AF-A0A8S9WHQ4-F1
#
_cell.length_a   1.000
_cell.length_b   1.000
_cell.length_c   1.000
_cell.angle_alpha   90.00
_cell.angle_beta   90.00
_cell.angle_gamma   90.00
#
_symmetry.space_group_name_H-M   'P 1'
#
loop_
_entity.id
_entity.type
_entity.pdbx_description
1 polymer ?
#
loop_
_entity_poly.entity_id
_entity_poly.type
_entity_poly.pdbx_seq_one_letter_code
_entity_poly.pdbx_strand_id
1 'polypeptide(L)' 'MKQRIYIDTSVVGGCEDEEFSMWSIQLFEEFRQGLRIAIISDLTRRELEGAPETVKNQ' A
#
# COMPACT_ATOMS: atom_id res chain seq x y z
N MET A 1 -17.18 11.12 7.39
CA MET A 1 -16.67 9.73 7.38
C MET A 1 -15.40 9.71 6.56
N LYS A 2 -14.35 8.97 6.97
CA LYS A 2 -13.14 8.79 6.16
C LYS A 2 -13.35 7.69 5.12
N GLN A 3 -12.85 7.87 3.90
CA GLN A 3 -12.92 6.86 2.86
C GLN A 3 -12.07 5.64 3.25
N ARG A 4 -12.60 4.44 3.00
CA ARG A 4 -11.91 3.16 3.21
C ARG A 4 -11.55 2.59 1.86
N ILE A 5 -10.27 2.28 1.65
CA ILE A 5 -9.74 1.81 0.37
C ILE A 5 -9.11 0.45 0.60
N TYR A 6 -9.65 -0.57 -0.05
CA TYR A 6 -8.97 -1.85 -0.16
C TYR A 6 -7.84 -1.70 -1.17
N ILE A 7 -6.62 -2.04 -0.77
CA ILE A 7 -5.46 -1.97 -1.65
C ILE A 7 -4.97 -3.39 -1.99
N ASP A 8 -4.42 -3.52 -3.18
CA ASP A 8 -3.80 -4.73 -3.67
C ASP A 8 -2.27 -4.70 -3.42
N THR A 9 -1.60 -5.84 -3.56
CA THR A 9 -0.15 -5.97 -3.41
C THR A 9 0.63 -5.07 -4.34
N SER A 10 0.13 -4.87 -5.56
CA SER A 10 0.71 -3.97 -6.57
C SER A 10 0.80 -2.52 -6.09
N VAL A 11 -0.11 -2.06 -5.22
CA VAL A 11 -0.07 -0.71 -4.63
C VAL A 11 1.05 -0.60 -3.59
N VAL A 12 1.32 -1.67 -2.85
CA VAL A 12 2.42 -1.70 -1.86
C VAL A 12 3.76 -1.83 -2.58
N GLY A 13 3.87 -2.75 -3.54
CA GLY A 13 5.06 -2.91 -4.37
C GLY A 13 5.35 -1.69 -5.24
N GLY A 14 4.31 -0.96 -5.64
CA GLY A 14 4.42 0.25 -6.44
C GLY A 14 5.23 1.35 -5.76
N CYS A 15 5.40 1.35 -4.44
CA CYS A 15 6.31 2.28 -3.75
C CYS A 15 7.78 2.11 -4.15
N GLU A 16 8.17 0.90 -4.58
CA GLU A 16 9.53 0.52 -4.98
C GLU A 16 9.65 0.33 -6.51
N ASP A 17 8.61 0.68 -7.27
CA ASP A 17 8.56 0.60 -8.73
C ASP A 17 8.62 2.01 -9.33
N GLU A 18 9.60 2.30 -10.18
CA GLU A 18 9.80 3.65 -10.75
C GLU A 18 8.53 4.16 -11.47
N GLU A 19 7.81 3.29 -12.19
CA GLU A 19 6.60 3.64 -12.93
C GLU A 19 5.44 4.05 -12.00
N PHE A 20 5.34 3.41 -10.83
CA PHE A 20 4.20 3.55 -9.92
C PHE A 20 4.50 4.28 -8.61
N SER A 21 5.77 4.59 -8.34
CA SER A 21 6.26 5.16 -7.08
C SER A 21 5.54 6.45 -6.71
N MET A 22 5.40 7.38 -7.65
CA MET A 22 4.74 8.66 -7.42
C MET A 22 3.33 8.49 -6.84
N TRP A 23 2.52 7.65 -7.47
CA TRP A 23 1.12 7.46 -7.10
C TRP A 23 0.98 6.63 -5.81
N SER A 24 1.79 5.58 -5.68
CA SER A 24 1.77 4.68 -4.52
C SER A 24 2.22 5.41 -3.26
N ILE A 25 3.34 6.13 -3.31
CA ILE A 25 3.84 6.94 -2.20
C ILE A 25 2.83 8.00 -1.80
N GLN A 26 2.23 8.70 -2.77
CA GLN A 26 1.20 9.71 -2.47
C GLN A 26 0.01 9.09 -1.72
N LEU A 27 -0.48 7.93 -2.15
CA LEU A 27 -1.59 7.25 -1.49
C LEU A 27 -1.24 6.80 -0.07
N PHE A 28 -0.02 6.30 0.14
CA PHE A 28 0.48 5.94 1.47
C PHE A 28 0.61 7.15 2.40
N GLU A 29 1.06 8.31 1.90
CA GLU A 29 1.10 9.54 2.69
C GLU A 29 -0.31 9.99 3.11
N GLU A 30 -1.31 9.85 2.25
CA GLU A 30 -2.70 10.13 2.61
C GLU A 30 -3.23 9.18 3.70
N PHE A 31 -2.76 7.92 3.73
CA PHE A 31 -3.06 6.99 4.82
C PHE A 31 -2.35 7.39 6.12
N ARG A 32 -1.05 7.75 6.06
CA ARG A 32 -0.25 8.20 7.22
C ARG A 32 -0.80 9.48 7.84
N GLN A 33 -1.27 10.41 7.02
CA GLN A 33 -1.96 11.64 7.45
C GLN A 33 -3.39 11.38 7.95
N GLY A 34 -3.91 10.15 7.78
CA GLY A 34 -5.25 9.77 8.16
C GLY A 34 -6.34 10.45 7.33
N LEU A 35 -6.03 10.90 6.11
CA LEU A 35 -7.02 11.43 5.16
C LEU A 35 -7.91 10.30 4.63
N ARG A 36 -7.32 9.12 4.47
CA ARG A 36 -7.98 7.88 4.03
C ARG A 36 -7.57 6.72 4.95
N ILE A 37 -8.34 5.63 4.91
CA ILE A 37 -8.07 4.41 5.68
C ILE A 37 -7.75 3.29 4.69
N ALA A 38 -6.52 2.78 4.72
CA ALA A 38 -6.15 1.57 4.02
C ALA A 38 -6.80 0.35 4.68
N ILE A 39 -7.38 -0.54 3.88
CA ILE A 39 -7.88 -1.83 4.31
C ILE A 39 -7.07 -2.91 3.60
N ILE A 40 -6.45 -3.79 4.38
CA ILE A 40 -5.69 -4.93 3.87
C ILE A 40 -6.53 -6.18 4.06
N SER A 41 -6.75 -6.95 2.99
CA SER A 41 -7.42 -8.24 3.08
C SER A 41 -6.47 -9.33 3.57
N ASP A 42 -6.99 -10.44 4.10
CA ASP A 42 -6.17 -11.60 4.45
C ASP A 42 -5.46 -12.21 3.24
N LEU A 43 -6.00 -12.03 2.03
CA LEU A 43 -5.35 -12.45 0.79
C LEU A 43 -4.12 -11.57 0.52
N THR A 44 -4.32 -10.26 0.45
CA THR A 44 -3.25 -9.26 0.24
C THR A 44 -2.14 -9.41 1.28
N ARG A 45 -2.52 -9.63 2.55
CA ARG A 45 -1.56 -9.86 3.64
C ARG A 45 -0.68 -11.09 3.36
N ARG A 46 -1.27 -12.21 2.92
CA ARG A 46 -0.54 -13.45 2.62
C ARG A 46 0.37 -13.31 1.41
N GLU A 47 -0.07 -12.60 0.38
CA GLU A 47 0.76 -12.35 -0.80
C GLU A 47 2.00 -11.50 -0.44
N LEU A 48 1.86 -10.54 0.48
CA LEU A 48 2.98 -9.74 0.98
C LEU A 48 3.97 -10.52 1.87
N GLU A 49 3.60 -11.67 2.42
CA GLU A 49 4.52 -12.48 3.25
C GLU A 49 5.76 -12.94 2.47
N GLY A 50 5.61 -13.15 1.14
CA GLY A 50 6.71 -13.50 0.23
C GLY A 50 7.44 -12.31 -0.39
N ALA A 51 7.03 -11.07 -0.08
CA ALA A 51 7.60 -9.88 -0.71
C ALA A 51 8.98 -9.52 -0.12
N PRO A 52 9.82 -8.77 -0.87
CA PRO A 52 11.08 -8.23 -0.36
C PRO A 52 10.87 -7.38 0.90
N GLU A 53 11.91 -7.30 1.73
CA GLU A 53 11.86 -6.55 2.99
C GLU A 53 11.59 -5.05 2.78
N THR A 54 12.01 -4.50 1.63
CA THR A 54 11.73 -3.11 1.24
C THR A 54 10.24 -2.87 0.98
N VAL A 55 9.50 -3.88 0.50
CA VAL A 55 8.05 -3.80 0.24
C VAL A 55 7.25 -4.03 1.52
N LYS A 56 7.69 -4.95 2.38
CA LYS A 56 6.98 -5.27 3.64
C LYS A 56 7.05 -4.15 4.68
N ASN A 57 8.06 -3.27 4.59
CA ASN A 57 8.28 -2.17 5.53
C ASN A 57 7.67 -0.82 5.07
N GLN A 58 6.82 -0.82 4.05
CA GLN A 58 6.07 0.36 3.59
C GLN A 58 4.97 0.78 4.56
#